data_AF-A0A851TFL0-F1
#
_entry.id   AF-A0A851TFL0-F1
#
_cell.length_a   1.000
_cell.length_b   1.000
_cell.length_c   1.000
_cell.angle_alpha   90.00
_cell.angle_beta   90.00
_cell.angle_gamma   90.00
#
_symmetry.space_group_name_H-M   'P 1'
#
loop_
_entity.id
_entity.type
_entity.pdbx_description
1 polymer ?
#
loop_
_entity_poly.entity_id
_entity_poly.type
_entity_poly.pdbx_seq_one_letter_code
_entity_poly.pdbx_strand_id
1 'polypeptide(L)'
;PTGYMENSISYSAIEDVQLLSWENAPKYCLQLTIPGGTVLLQAANSYLRDQWFHSLQWKKKIYKYKKVLSNPSRWEVVLKEIRTLVDMALTSPLQDDSIHQAPLEIVSKLLSENNNLTTQDHESIIVAIAPLLENNHPPPDLCEFFCKHCRERPRSMVVIEVFTPVVQRILKHNMDFGKCPRLRLFTQEYILALNELNAGMEVVKKFIHSMHGPTGQCPHPRVLPNLVAVCLAAIYSCYEEFINSRDNSPSLKEIRNGCQQQCDRKPNLPLRLLHTSPDLVSQEATLTESRLKPVIVTSSEIHVEVERNNTANQKMTANVGNDSEPNLIDCLMVSPTCSTMSIELSTQADRILGCYVEILKMLSDYDDWRPALASLLQPIPFPKEALAHEKFTKELKYVIQRFAEDPRQEVHSCLLSVRAGKDGWFQLYSPGGVACDDDGELFASMVRV
;
A
#
# COMPACT_ATOMS: atom_id res chain seq x y z
N PRO A 1 -39.00 -25.59 11.58
CA PRO A 1 -38.15 -25.68 10.37
C PRO A 1 -37.11 -26.80 10.50
N THR A 2 -37.39 -27.94 9.87
CA THR A 2 -36.47 -29.08 9.72
C THR A 2 -36.31 -29.33 8.23
N GLY A 3 -35.08 -29.36 7.75
CA GLY A 3 -34.79 -29.61 6.34
C GLY A 3 -33.35 -29.24 6.01
N TYR A 4 -32.61 -30.20 5.48
CA TYR A 4 -31.35 -29.93 4.80
C TYR A 4 -31.67 -29.79 3.32
N MET A 5 -31.11 -28.77 2.68
CA MET A 5 -31.08 -28.75 1.22
C MET A 5 -30.06 -29.80 0.78
N GLU A 6 -30.53 -30.88 0.17
CA GLU A 6 -29.63 -31.94 -0.36
C GLU A 6 -28.68 -31.41 -1.43
N ASN A 7 -29.12 -30.40 -2.18
CA ASN A 7 -28.36 -29.76 -3.25
C ASN A 7 -28.28 -28.24 -3.05
N SER A 8 -27.11 -27.66 -3.35
CA SER A 8 -26.93 -26.21 -3.38
C SER A 8 -27.69 -25.58 -4.55
N ILE A 9 -28.33 -24.43 -4.32
CA ILE A 9 -28.97 -23.63 -5.39
C ILE A 9 -27.98 -22.56 -5.87
N SER A 10 -27.76 -22.50 -7.18
CA SER A 10 -27.00 -21.40 -7.79
C SER A 10 -27.76 -20.08 -7.70
N TYR A 11 -27.08 -18.98 -7.37
CA TYR A 11 -27.67 -17.63 -7.41
C TYR A 11 -28.24 -17.27 -8.79
N SER A 12 -27.72 -17.87 -9.86
CA SER A 12 -28.22 -17.68 -11.22
C SER A 12 -29.61 -18.29 -11.45
N ALA A 13 -30.01 -19.25 -10.64
CA ALA A 13 -31.30 -19.94 -10.72
C ALA A 13 -32.38 -19.24 -9.89
N ILE A 14 -32.05 -18.21 -9.10
CA ILE A 14 -33.03 -17.49 -8.28
C ILE A 14 -33.75 -16.46 -9.15
N GLU A 15 -35.00 -16.73 -9.51
CA GLU A 15 -35.84 -15.85 -10.33
C GLU A 15 -36.40 -14.68 -9.53
N ASP A 16 -36.76 -14.89 -8.27
CA ASP A 16 -37.25 -13.83 -7.37
C ASP A 16 -37.00 -14.15 -5.89
N VAL A 17 -36.92 -13.10 -5.07
CA VAL A 17 -36.77 -13.17 -3.61
C VAL A 17 -37.81 -12.24 -2.98
N GLN A 18 -38.73 -12.79 -2.20
CA GLN A 18 -39.82 -12.04 -1.57
C GLN A 18 -39.90 -12.30 -0.08
N LEU A 19 -40.30 -11.28 0.68
CA LEU A 19 -40.70 -11.43 2.08
C LEU A 19 -42.13 -11.97 2.11
N LEU A 20 -42.37 -13.06 2.85
CA LEU A 20 -43.73 -13.56 3.01
C LEU A 20 -44.58 -12.54 3.77
N SER A 21 -45.69 -12.12 3.15
CA SER A 21 -46.64 -11.17 3.71
C SER A 21 -48.08 -11.56 3.33
N TRP A 22 -48.65 -12.55 4.03
CA TRP A 22 -50.08 -12.86 3.97
C TRP A 22 -50.59 -13.33 5.34
N GLU A 23 -51.92 -13.34 5.53
CA GLU A 23 -52.54 -13.76 6.80
C GLU A 23 -52.18 -15.20 7.16
N ASN A 24 -51.68 -15.42 8.39
CA ASN A 24 -51.16 -16.70 8.88
C ASN A 24 -49.85 -17.19 8.23
N ALA A 25 -49.11 -16.33 7.52
CA ALA A 25 -47.80 -16.69 7.01
C ALA A 25 -46.85 -17.11 8.16
N PRO A 26 -46.00 -18.14 7.93
CA PRO A 26 -45.00 -18.52 8.92
C PRO A 26 -44.08 -17.34 9.24
N LYS A 27 -43.81 -17.11 10.54
CA LYS A 27 -43.00 -15.98 10.99
C LYS A 27 -41.59 -16.07 10.42
N TYR A 28 -41.06 -14.90 10.05
CA TYR A 28 -39.67 -14.70 9.64
C TYR A 28 -39.25 -15.49 8.39
N CYS A 29 -40.18 -15.67 7.44
CA CYS A 29 -39.93 -16.43 6.23
C CYS A 29 -39.62 -15.57 4.99
N LEU A 30 -38.81 -16.16 4.12
CA LEU A 30 -38.43 -15.68 2.79
C LEU A 30 -38.88 -16.71 1.76
N GLN A 31 -39.36 -16.22 0.63
CA GLN A 31 -39.69 -17.03 -0.53
C GLN A 31 -38.62 -16.84 -1.60
N LEU A 32 -38.06 -17.95 -2.08
CA LEU A 32 -37.19 -18.00 -3.25
C LEU A 32 -37.92 -18.70 -4.39
N THR A 33 -38.12 -17.98 -5.50
CA THR A 33 -38.64 -18.57 -6.73
C THR A 33 -37.48 -19.08 -7.56
N ILE A 34 -37.54 -20.35 -7.98
CA ILE A 34 -36.54 -21.01 -8.82
C ILE A 34 -37.24 -21.74 -9.99
N PRO A 35 -36.53 -22.06 -11.09
CA PRO A 35 -37.09 -22.90 -12.13
C PRO A 35 -37.63 -24.21 -11.57
N GLY A 36 -38.94 -24.45 -11.76
CA GLY A 36 -39.60 -25.67 -11.32
C GLY A 36 -40.06 -25.69 -9.86
N GLY A 37 -39.97 -24.59 -9.10
CA GLY A 37 -40.55 -24.56 -7.76
C GLY A 37 -40.28 -23.32 -6.91
N THR A 38 -40.59 -23.45 -5.63
CA THR A 38 -40.42 -22.39 -4.63
C THR A 38 -39.81 -22.97 -3.37
N VAL A 39 -38.83 -22.26 -2.81
CA VAL A 39 -38.16 -22.63 -1.56
C VAL A 39 -38.51 -21.60 -0.49
N LEU A 40 -38.94 -22.08 0.68
CA LEU A 40 -39.21 -21.25 1.84
C LEU A 40 -38.06 -21.35 2.84
N LEU A 41 -37.43 -20.22 3.15
CA LEU A 41 -36.40 -20.13 4.17
C LEU A 41 -36.98 -19.44 5.40
N GLN A 42 -36.90 -20.09 6.56
CA GLN A 42 -37.34 -19.51 7.83
C GLN A 42 -36.13 -19.13 8.67
N ALA A 43 -36.02 -17.85 9.03
CA ALA A 43 -35.00 -17.37 9.96
C ALA A 43 -35.47 -17.46 11.41
N ALA A 44 -34.54 -17.34 12.36
CA ALA A 44 -34.85 -17.35 13.78
C ALA A 44 -35.63 -16.10 14.24
N ASN A 45 -35.43 -14.96 13.57
CA ASN A 45 -36.06 -13.68 13.88
C ASN A 45 -36.14 -12.78 12.64
N SER A 46 -36.84 -11.65 12.78
CA SER A 46 -37.05 -10.67 11.70
C SER A 46 -35.75 -10.06 11.20
N TYR A 47 -34.81 -9.74 12.10
CA TYR A 47 -33.53 -9.15 11.76
C TYR A 47 -32.71 -10.07 10.84
N LEU A 48 -32.57 -11.34 11.21
CA LEU A 48 -31.82 -12.33 10.42
C LEU A 48 -32.49 -12.58 9.06
N ARG A 49 -33.83 -12.63 9.02
CA ARG A 49 -34.59 -12.72 7.77
C ARG A 49 -34.25 -11.54 6.86
N ASP A 50 -34.26 -10.32 7.38
CA ASP A 50 -34.01 -9.12 6.56
C ASP A 50 -32.55 -9.06 6.09
N GLN A 51 -31.60 -9.49 6.93
CA GLN A 51 -30.21 -9.68 6.50
C GLN A 51 -30.10 -10.69 5.36
N TRP A 52 -30.76 -11.85 5.45
CA TRP A 52 -30.76 -12.86 4.39
C TRP A 52 -31.41 -12.31 3.11
N PHE A 53 -32.52 -11.60 3.21
CA PHE A 53 -33.19 -10.95 2.09
C PHE A 53 -32.24 -10.04 1.31
N HIS A 54 -31.63 -9.06 1.99
CA HIS A 54 -30.74 -8.11 1.36
C HIS A 54 -29.47 -8.77 0.82
N SER A 55 -28.91 -9.75 1.55
CA SER A 55 -27.75 -10.52 1.10
C SER A 55 -28.01 -11.32 -0.18
N LEU A 56 -29.15 -12.03 -0.24
CA LEU A 56 -29.54 -12.81 -1.43
C LEU A 56 -29.82 -11.89 -2.63
N GLN A 57 -30.53 -10.77 -2.41
CA GLN A 57 -30.75 -9.78 -3.46
C GLN A 57 -29.42 -9.20 -3.98
N TRP A 58 -28.50 -8.85 -3.09
CA TRP A 58 -27.18 -8.37 -3.45
C TRP A 58 -26.39 -9.40 -4.27
N LYS A 59 -26.26 -10.64 -3.79
CA LYS A 59 -25.51 -11.71 -4.47
C LYS A 59 -26.10 -12.03 -5.85
N LYS A 60 -27.43 -12.09 -5.97
CA LYS A 60 -28.12 -12.27 -7.25
C LYS A 60 -27.82 -11.14 -8.23
N LYS A 61 -27.92 -9.88 -7.78
CA LYS A 61 -27.62 -8.71 -8.62
C LYS A 61 -26.15 -8.68 -9.04
N ILE A 62 -25.21 -8.92 -8.13
CA ILE A 62 -23.77 -9.00 -8.44
C ILE A 62 -23.49 -10.08 -9.48
N TYR A 63 -24.12 -11.25 -9.38
CA TYR A 63 -23.97 -12.31 -10.38
C TYR A 63 -24.48 -11.85 -11.76
N LYS A 64 -25.64 -11.18 -11.81
CA LYS A 64 -26.17 -10.59 -13.05
C LYS A 64 -25.19 -9.59 -13.65
N TYR A 65 -24.66 -8.66 -12.85
CA TYR A 65 -23.71 -7.64 -13.33
C TYR A 65 -22.41 -8.25 -13.86
N LYS A 66 -21.87 -9.28 -13.18
CA LYS A 66 -20.73 -10.03 -13.70
C LYS A 66 -21.01 -10.57 -15.11
N LYS A 67 -22.18 -11.16 -15.34
CA LYS A 67 -22.55 -11.72 -16.65
C LYS A 67 -22.80 -10.64 -17.71
N VAL A 68 -23.53 -9.57 -17.36
CA VAL A 68 -23.87 -8.47 -18.28
C VAL A 68 -22.61 -7.72 -18.72
N LEU A 69 -21.68 -7.49 -17.81
CA LEU A 69 -20.47 -6.73 -18.08
C LEU A 69 -19.37 -7.59 -18.73
N SER A 70 -19.42 -8.92 -18.65
CA SER A 70 -18.46 -9.79 -19.33
C SER A 70 -18.62 -9.88 -20.86
N ASN A 71 -19.75 -9.44 -21.44
CA ASN A 71 -19.93 -9.41 -22.90
C ASN A 71 -20.52 -8.06 -23.34
N PRO A 72 -19.71 -7.00 -23.35
CA PRO A 72 -20.19 -5.66 -23.64
C PRO A 72 -20.59 -5.54 -25.11
N SER A 73 -21.87 -5.29 -25.38
CA SER A 73 -22.36 -5.04 -26.73
C SER A 73 -22.29 -3.56 -27.09
N ARG A 74 -22.88 -2.71 -26.25
CA ARG A 74 -22.94 -1.25 -26.42
C ARG A 74 -22.40 -0.54 -25.20
N TRP A 75 -21.40 0.30 -25.41
CA TRP A 75 -20.67 0.95 -24.34
C TRP A 75 -21.53 1.91 -23.49
N GLU A 76 -22.46 2.65 -24.10
CA GLU A 76 -23.43 3.49 -23.39
C GLU A 76 -24.27 2.70 -22.37
N VAL A 77 -24.65 1.47 -22.73
CA VAL A 77 -25.42 0.58 -21.86
C VAL A 77 -24.53 0.08 -20.74
N VAL A 78 -23.30 -0.33 -21.05
CA VAL A 78 -22.30 -0.77 -20.06
C VAL A 78 -22.07 0.32 -19.02
N LEU A 79 -21.87 1.56 -19.44
CA LEU A 79 -21.67 2.69 -18.54
C LEU A 79 -22.90 2.95 -17.64
N LYS A 80 -24.12 2.82 -18.18
CA LYS A 80 -25.36 2.93 -17.39
C LYS A 80 -25.46 1.81 -16.35
N GLU A 81 -25.10 0.59 -16.71
CA GLU A 81 -25.08 -0.55 -15.79
C GLU A 81 -24.02 -0.38 -14.70
N ILE A 82 -22.83 0.15 -15.02
CA ILE A 82 -21.79 0.49 -14.02
C ILE A 82 -22.31 1.52 -13.02
N ARG A 83 -22.94 2.61 -13.48
CA ARG A 83 -23.51 3.63 -12.59
C ARG A 83 -24.59 3.05 -11.68
N THR A 84 -25.44 2.18 -12.22
CA THR A 84 -26.49 1.51 -11.44
C THR A 84 -25.89 0.55 -10.41
N LEU A 85 -24.81 -0.15 -10.75
CA LEU A 85 -24.07 -1.02 -9.84
C LEU A 85 -23.41 -0.23 -8.70
N VAL A 86 -22.84 0.93 -9.00
CA VAL A 86 -22.25 1.85 -8.02
C VAL A 86 -23.31 2.41 -7.07
N ASP A 87 -24.42 2.91 -7.61
CA ASP A 87 -25.55 3.42 -6.82
C ASP A 87 -26.14 2.35 -5.89
N MET A 88 -26.30 1.13 -6.40
CA MET A 88 -26.72 -0.01 -5.60
C MET A 88 -25.77 -0.33 -4.45
N ALA A 89 -24.45 -0.19 -4.65
CA ALA A 89 -23.47 -0.40 -3.59
C ALA A 89 -23.56 0.67 -2.50
N LEU A 90 -23.65 1.95 -2.89
CA LEU A 90 -23.69 3.09 -1.97
C LEU A 90 -25.00 3.17 -1.15
N THR A 91 -26.11 2.71 -1.73
CA THR A 91 -27.43 2.70 -1.08
C THR A 91 -27.73 1.41 -0.33
N SER A 92 -26.80 0.45 -0.32
CA SER A 92 -27.00 -0.86 0.29
C SER A 92 -27.09 -0.75 1.82
N PRO A 93 -28.06 -1.41 2.48
CA PRO A 93 -28.13 -1.48 3.94
C PRO A 93 -27.11 -2.47 4.53
N LEU A 94 -26.35 -3.20 3.70
CA LEU A 94 -25.40 -4.22 4.12
C LEU A 94 -24.10 -3.60 4.63
N GLN A 95 -23.65 -4.04 5.81
CA GLN A 95 -22.42 -3.57 6.45
C GLN A 95 -21.29 -4.58 6.25
N ASP A 96 -20.77 -4.65 5.02
CA ASP A 96 -19.65 -5.52 4.65
C ASP A 96 -18.77 -4.79 3.62
N ASP A 97 -17.45 -4.80 3.80
CA ASP A 97 -16.51 -4.10 2.92
C ASP A 97 -16.58 -4.61 1.47
N SER A 98 -16.96 -5.88 1.28
CA SER A 98 -17.12 -6.49 -0.05
C SER A 98 -18.25 -5.86 -0.88
N ILE A 99 -19.19 -5.15 -0.23
CA ILE A 99 -20.28 -4.43 -0.92
C ILE A 99 -19.71 -3.34 -1.82
N HIS A 100 -18.72 -2.60 -1.34
CA HIS A 100 -18.09 -1.53 -2.11
C HIS A 100 -16.94 -2.05 -2.98
N GLN A 101 -16.27 -3.14 -2.56
CA GLN A 101 -15.17 -3.71 -3.33
C GLN A 101 -15.65 -4.49 -4.56
N ALA A 102 -16.77 -5.23 -4.49
CA ALA A 102 -17.22 -6.07 -5.59
C ALA A 102 -17.49 -5.31 -6.90
N PRO A 103 -18.12 -4.12 -6.90
CA PRO A 103 -18.21 -3.28 -8.10
C PRO A 103 -16.86 -2.93 -8.71
N LEU A 104 -15.88 -2.55 -7.88
CA LEU A 104 -14.54 -2.19 -8.33
C LEU A 104 -13.84 -3.38 -8.98
N GLU A 105 -13.95 -4.58 -8.40
CA GLU A 105 -13.39 -5.81 -8.99
C GLU A 105 -14.03 -6.15 -10.35
N ILE A 106 -15.34 -5.96 -10.48
CA ILE A 106 -16.05 -6.20 -11.74
C ILE A 106 -15.59 -5.22 -12.82
N VAL A 107 -15.47 -3.94 -12.48
CA VAL A 107 -15.00 -2.90 -13.41
C VAL A 107 -13.51 -3.09 -13.74
N SER A 108 -12.70 -3.48 -12.76
CA SER A 108 -11.29 -3.82 -12.96
C SER A 108 -11.14 -4.94 -13.99
N LYS A 109 -11.95 -5.99 -13.88
CA LYS A 109 -11.99 -7.09 -14.86
C LYS A 109 -12.49 -6.65 -16.23
N LEU A 110 -13.54 -5.82 -16.27
CA LEU A 110 -14.07 -5.27 -17.53
C LEU A 110 -12.98 -4.50 -18.28
N LEU A 111 -12.22 -3.65 -17.59
CA LEU A 111 -11.14 -2.85 -18.18
C LEU A 111 -9.98 -3.71 -18.68
N SER A 112 -9.60 -4.77 -17.95
CA SER A 112 -8.51 -5.65 -18.38
C SER A 112 -8.86 -6.55 -19.57
N GLU A 113 -10.14 -6.87 -19.77
CA GLU A 113 -10.62 -7.70 -20.88
C GLU A 113 -10.94 -6.89 -22.16
N ASN A 114 -11.04 -5.56 -22.09
CA ASN A 114 -11.51 -4.72 -23.20
C ASN A 114 -10.50 -3.65 -23.61
N ASN A 115 -9.64 -3.98 -24.58
CA ASN A 115 -8.58 -3.09 -25.07
C ASN A 115 -9.03 -2.06 -26.13
N ASN A 116 -10.25 -2.17 -26.65
CA ASN A 116 -10.76 -1.33 -27.76
C ASN A 116 -11.51 -0.08 -27.27
N LEU A 117 -11.44 0.24 -25.98
CA LEU A 117 -12.13 1.38 -25.41
C LEU A 117 -11.45 2.69 -25.82
N THR A 118 -12.25 3.71 -26.10
CA THR A 118 -11.70 5.03 -26.41
C THR A 118 -11.21 5.73 -25.13
N THR A 119 -10.42 6.77 -25.35
CA THR A 119 -10.04 7.76 -24.36
C THR A 119 -11.20 8.22 -23.47
N GLN A 120 -12.31 8.60 -24.10
CA GLN A 120 -13.46 9.15 -23.42
C GLN A 120 -14.22 8.09 -22.62
N ASP A 121 -14.20 6.84 -23.11
CA ASP A 121 -14.80 5.70 -22.42
C ASP A 121 -14.07 5.42 -21.12
N HIS A 122 -12.73 5.38 -21.14
CA HIS A 122 -11.91 5.23 -19.95
C HIS A 122 -12.24 6.28 -18.89
N GLU A 123 -12.26 7.55 -19.27
CA GLU A 123 -12.53 8.65 -18.34
C GLU A 123 -13.95 8.59 -17.78
N SER A 124 -14.92 8.23 -18.63
CA SER A 124 -16.31 8.04 -18.20
C SER A 124 -16.48 6.92 -17.18
N ILE A 125 -15.71 5.83 -17.29
CA ILE A 125 -15.71 4.73 -16.31
C ILE A 125 -15.14 5.22 -14.99
N ILE A 126 -13.98 5.88 -15.03
CA ILE A 126 -13.28 6.35 -13.83
C ILE A 126 -14.20 7.30 -13.05
N VAL A 127 -14.85 8.24 -13.74
CA VAL A 127 -15.84 9.14 -13.13
C VAL A 127 -17.03 8.36 -12.55
N ALA A 128 -17.52 7.33 -13.24
CA ALA A 128 -18.65 6.53 -12.76
C ALA A 128 -18.33 5.76 -11.47
N ILE A 129 -17.10 5.30 -11.28
CA ILE A 129 -16.68 4.56 -10.08
C ILE A 129 -16.08 5.43 -8.97
N ALA A 130 -15.80 6.71 -9.25
CA ALA A 130 -15.19 7.65 -8.32
C ALA A 130 -15.83 7.68 -6.92
N PRO A 131 -17.17 7.65 -6.77
CA PRO A 131 -17.80 7.65 -5.44
C PRO A 131 -17.40 6.46 -4.56
N LEU A 132 -17.07 5.30 -5.15
CA LEU A 132 -16.58 4.14 -4.39
C LEU A 132 -15.10 4.33 -4.00
N LEU A 133 -14.30 4.94 -4.87
CA LEU A 133 -12.86 5.16 -4.65
C LEU A 133 -12.59 6.19 -3.55
N GLU A 134 -13.52 7.09 -3.27
CA GLU A 134 -13.38 8.07 -2.17
C GLU A 134 -13.22 7.38 -0.81
N ASN A 135 -13.82 6.20 -0.61
CA ASN A 135 -13.81 5.50 0.67
C ASN A 135 -13.12 4.13 0.64
N ASN A 136 -12.84 3.58 -0.54
CA ASN A 136 -12.32 2.22 -0.72
C ASN A 136 -11.03 2.20 -1.54
N HIS A 137 -10.23 1.15 -1.37
CA HIS A 137 -9.00 1.00 -2.15
C HIS A 137 -9.28 0.44 -3.55
N PRO A 138 -8.69 1.01 -4.61
CA PRO A 138 -8.77 0.42 -5.93
C PRO A 138 -8.11 -0.98 -5.95
N PRO A 139 -8.72 -1.97 -6.64
CA PRO A 139 -8.09 -3.26 -6.89
C PRO A 139 -6.71 -3.13 -7.56
N PRO A 140 -5.84 -4.13 -7.43
CA PRO A 140 -4.51 -4.13 -8.03
C PRO A 140 -4.48 -3.80 -9.53
N ASP A 141 -5.35 -4.40 -10.34
CA ASP A 141 -5.34 -4.18 -11.80
C ASP A 141 -5.92 -2.79 -12.16
N LEU A 142 -6.87 -2.30 -11.34
CA LEU A 142 -7.38 -0.94 -11.48
C LEU A 142 -6.31 0.10 -11.13
N CYS A 143 -5.44 -0.16 -10.15
CA CYS A 143 -4.28 0.70 -9.88
C CYS A 143 -3.35 0.78 -11.09
N GLU A 144 -3.08 -0.35 -11.75
CA GLU A 144 -2.24 -0.39 -12.96
C GLU A 144 -2.87 0.42 -14.10
N PHE A 145 -4.18 0.28 -14.28
CA PHE A 145 -4.94 1.10 -15.22
C PHE A 145 -4.84 2.60 -14.90
N PHE A 146 -4.96 3.00 -13.63
CA PHE A 146 -4.80 4.39 -13.21
C PHE A 146 -3.37 4.91 -13.43
N CYS A 147 -2.35 4.10 -13.14
CA CYS A 147 -0.96 4.43 -13.42
C CYS A 147 -0.76 4.75 -14.91
N LYS A 148 -1.28 3.89 -15.79
CA LYS A 148 -1.23 4.10 -17.24
C LYS A 148 -1.91 5.40 -17.65
N HIS A 149 -3.10 5.66 -17.11
CA HIS A 149 -3.84 6.90 -17.38
C HIS A 149 -3.08 8.16 -16.93
N CYS A 150 -2.44 8.13 -15.77
CA CYS A 150 -1.58 9.22 -15.29
C CYS A 150 -0.43 9.53 -16.26
N ARG A 151 0.27 8.50 -16.76
CA ARG A 151 1.39 8.66 -17.70
C ARG A 151 0.94 9.19 -19.07
N GLU A 152 -0.15 8.64 -19.58
CA GLU A 152 -0.62 8.96 -20.94
C GLU A 152 -1.39 10.29 -20.99
N ARG A 153 -2.10 10.66 -19.92
CA ARG A 153 -2.95 11.86 -19.86
C ARG A 153 -2.83 12.63 -18.54
N PRO A 154 -1.65 13.16 -18.24
CA PRO A 154 -1.42 13.90 -16.99
C PRO A 154 -2.30 15.15 -16.86
N ARG A 155 -2.74 15.72 -17.99
CA ARG A 155 -3.59 16.93 -18.04
C ARG A 155 -5.10 16.64 -18.05
N SER A 156 -5.52 15.38 -17.92
CA SER A 156 -6.96 15.05 -17.91
C SER A 156 -7.64 15.52 -16.63
N MET A 157 -8.92 15.90 -16.74
CA MET A 157 -9.74 16.27 -15.58
C MET A 157 -9.86 15.13 -14.57
N VAL A 158 -9.78 13.87 -15.04
CA VAL A 158 -9.73 12.70 -14.15
C VAL A 158 -8.51 12.74 -13.23
N VAL A 159 -7.32 13.05 -13.75
CA VAL A 159 -6.13 13.18 -12.90
C VAL A 159 -6.31 14.34 -11.92
N ILE A 160 -6.77 15.50 -12.40
CA ILE A 160 -6.79 16.73 -11.61
C ILE A 160 -7.90 16.74 -10.55
N GLU A 161 -9.09 16.23 -10.86
CA GLU A 161 -10.27 16.34 -9.99
C GLU A 161 -10.66 15.00 -9.35
N VAL A 162 -10.55 13.89 -10.07
CA VAL A 162 -11.04 12.59 -9.58
C VAL A 162 -9.98 11.85 -8.78
N PHE A 163 -8.73 11.79 -9.26
CA PHE A 163 -7.65 11.10 -8.55
C PHE A 163 -7.15 11.86 -7.34
N THR A 164 -7.27 13.19 -7.30
CA THR A 164 -6.89 14.01 -6.15
C THR A 164 -7.49 13.50 -4.83
N PRO A 165 -8.83 13.47 -4.63
CA PRO A 165 -9.41 12.99 -3.38
C PRO A 165 -9.08 11.52 -3.08
N VAL A 166 -8.95 10.68 -4.12
CA VAL A 166 -8.57 9.26 -3.98
C VAL A 166 -7.16 9.12 -3.41
N VAL A 167 -6.19 9.86 -3.94
CA VAL A 167 -4.80 9.82 -3.48
C VAL A 167 -4.66 10.46 -2.10
N GLN A 168 -5.39 11.54 -1.81
CA GLN A 168 -5.44 12.12 -0.47
C GLN A 168 -5.96 11.11 0.57
N ARG A 169 -7.01 10.36 0.23
CA ARG A 169 -7.56 9.28 1.05
C ARG A 169 -6.55 8.16 1.25
N ILE A 170 -5.88 7.69 0.19
CA ILE A 170 -4.84 6.65 0.25
C ILE A 170 -3.74 7.07 1.24
N LEU A 171 -3.23 8.29 1.12
CA LEU A 171 -2.18 8.81 1.99
C LEU A 171 -2.63 8.99 3.44
N LYS A 172 -3.90 9.35 3.68
CA LYS A 172 -4.43 9.55 5.04
C LYS A 172 -4.81 8.23 5.72
N HIS A 173 -5.42 7.28 5.03
CA HIS A 173 -6.13 6.18 5.70
C HIS A 173 -5.58 4.79 5.41
N ASN A 174 -4.61 4.66 4.51
CA ASN A 174 -3.99 3.36 4.28
C ASN A 174 -2.96 3.05 5.38
N MET A 175 -3.28 2.05 6.21
CA MET A 175 -2.46 1.72 7.38
C MET A 175 -1.21 0.88 7.05
N ASP A 176 -1.31 0.01 6.05
CA ASP A 176 -0.26 -0.92 5.61
C ASP A 176 0.32 -0.49 4.26
N PHE A 177 0.43 0.81 4.03
CA PHE A 177 0.74 1.37 2.71
C PHE A 177 2.06 0.84 2.12
N GLY A 178 3.06 0.58 2.97
CA GLY A 178 4.33 -0.03 2.56
C GLY A 178 4.20 -1.45 1.97
N LYS A 179 3.14 -2.19 2.33
CA LYS A 179 2.82 -3.54 1.82
C LYS A 179 1.95 -3.52 0.56
N CYS A 180 1.54 -2.34 0.09
CA CYS A 180 0.66 -2.17 -1.07
C CYS A 180 1.41 -1.53 -2.26
N PRO A 181 2.30 -2.26 -2.95
CA PRO A 181 3.19 -1.69 -3.97
C PRO A 181 2.43 -1.04 -5.13
N ARG A 182 1.26 -1.56 -5.52
CA ARG A 182 0.46 -0.98 -6.61
C ARG A 182 -0.22 0.34 -6.23
N LEU A 183 -0.68 0.49 -4.99
CA LEU A 183 -1.21 1.76 -4.49
C LEU A 183 -0.11 2.81 -4.37
N ARG A 184 1.07 2.39 -3.92
CA ARG A 184 2.26 3.24 -3.88
C ARG A 184 2.67 3.70 -5.26
N LEU A 185 2.74 2.79 -6.23
CA LEU A 185 3.03 3.12 -7.63
C LEU A 185 1.98 4.07 -8.20
N PHE A 186 0.68 3.83 -7.96
CA PHE A 186 -0.36 4.75 -8.40
C PHE A 186 -0.18 6.16 -7.81
N THR A 187 0.13 6.25 -6.51
CA THR A 187 0.42 7.53 -5.86
C THR A 187 1.64 8.21 -6.50
N GLN A 188 2.66 7.44 -6.86
CA GLN A 188 3.85 7.96 -7.53
C GLN A 188 3.52 8.54 -8.91
N GLU A 189 2.83 7.76 -9.74
CA GLU A 189 2.46 8.16 -11.10
C GLU A 189 1.51 9.36 -11.09
N TYR A 190 0.61 9.45 -10.10
CA TYR A 190 -0.22 10.62 -9.90
C TYR A 190 0.59 11.88 -9.57
N ILE A 191 1.56 11.81 -8.64
CA ILE A 191 2.42 12.96 -8.31
C ILE A 191 3.25 13.39 -9.52
N LEU A 192 3.80 12.44 -10.28
CA LEU A 192 4.50 12.74 -11.53
C LEU A 192 3.58 13.39 -12.56
N ALA A 193 2.34 12.91 -12.69
CA ALA A 193 1.35 13.52 -13.57
C ALA A 193 1.01 14.96 -13.17
N LEU A 194 0.94 15.27 -11.86
CA LEU A 194 0.81 16.65 -11.39
C LEU A 194 2.02 17.51 -11.79
N ASN A 195 3.24 16.94 -11.71
CA ASN A 195 4.47 17.63 -12.08
C ASN A 195 4.60 17.90 -13.60
N GLU A 196 3.81 17.22 -14.42
CA GLU A 196 3.73 17.44 -15.88
C GLU A 196 2.72 18.55 -16.27
N LEU A 197 1.98 19.10 -15.30
CA LEU A 197 1.08 20.23 -15.53
C LEU A 197 1.89 21.53 -15.78
N ASN A 198 1.23 22.56 -16.30
CA ASN A 198 1.92 23.78 -16.79
C ASN A 198 2.73 24.51 -15.70
N ALA A 199 2.32 24.44 -14.43
CA ALA A 199 3.06 25.02 -13.30
C ALA A 199 4.06 24.03 -12.65
N GLY A 200 4.18 22.83 -13.22
CA GLY A 200 5.11 21.79 -12.82
C GLY A 200 5.13 21.52 -11.32
N MET A 201 6.33 21.61 -10.75
CA MET A 201 6.59 21.36 -9.34
C MET A 201 5.69 22.19 -8.40
N GLU A 202 5.31 23.41 -8.77
CA GLU A 202 4.44 24.26 -7.94
C GLU A 202 3.05 23.64 -7.71
N VAL A 203 2.57 22.80 -8.63
CA VAL A 203 1.33 22.04 -8.42
C VAL A 203 1.53 20.95 -7.38
N VAL A 204 2.66 20.24 -7.43
CA VAL A 204 3.04 19.24 -6.42
C VAL A 204 3.18 19.89 -5.06
N LYS A 205 3.85 21.06 -4.96
CA LYS A 205 3.97 21.81 -3.70
C LYS A 205 2.61 22.15 -3.10
N LYS A 206 1.66 22.65 -3.91
CA LYS A 206 0.29 22.92 -3.48
C LYS A 206 -0.44 21.66 -3.01
N PHE A 207 -0.25 20.54 -3.70
CA PHE A 207 -0.82 19.25 -3.28
C PHE A 207 -0.26 18.81 -1.92
N ILE A 208 1.06 18.82 -1.72
CA ILE A 208 1.69 18.46 -0.44
C ILE A 208 1.24 19.41 0.67
N HIS A 209 1.17 20.71 0.40
CA HIS A 209 0.65 21.70 1.35
C HIS A 209 -0.81 21.42 1.74
N SER A 210 -1.66 21.01 0.79
CA SER A 210 -3.05 20.61 1.09
C SER A 210 -3.16 19.37 1.98
N MET A 211 -2.11 18.52 1.99
CA MET A 211 -2.02 17.32 2.80
C MET A 211 -1.52 17.57 4.22
N HIS A 212 -0.73 18.64 4.40
CA HIS A 212 -0.39 19.21 5.69
C HIS A 212 -1.66 19.85 6.28
N GLY A 213 -2.26 20.82 5.59
CA GLY A 213 -3.57 21.39 5.93
C GLY A 213 -3.54 22.38 7.12
N PRO A 214 -4.39 23.43 7.12
CA PRO A 214 -4.38 24.48 8.15
C PRO A 214 -5.16 24.12 9.43
N THR A 215 -5.80 22.95 9.49
CA THR A 215 -6.67 22.54 10.60
C THR A 215 -5.91 21.74 11.65
N GLY A 216 -6.27 21.87 12.93
CA GLY A 216 -5.57 21.29 14.09
C GLY A 216 -5.54 19.75 14.20
N GLN A 217 -5.81 19.02 13.11
CA GLN A 217 -5.54 17.59 12.96
C GLN A 217 -4.34 17.33 12.02
N CYS A 218 -3.69 18.41 11.56
CA CYS A 218 -2.35 18.36 11.00
C CYS A 218 -1.32 18.16 12.12
N PRO A 219 -0.34 17.27 11.92
CA PRO A 219 -0.23 16.37 10.78
C PRO A 219 -1.09 15.12 10.94
N HIS A 220 -1.87 14.75 9.91
CA HIS A 220 -2.55 13.46 9.94
C HIS A 220 -1.48 12.37 10.05
N PRO A 221 -1.51 11.47 11.05
CA PRO A 221 -0.36 10.67 11.47
C PRO A 221 0.19 9.71 10.40
N ARG A 222 -0.60 9.44 9.36
CA ARG A 222 -0.24 8.57 8.23
C ARG A 222 0.34 9.28 7.02
N VAL A 223 0.08 10.58 6.86
CA VAL A 223 0.42 11.31 5.64
C VAL A 223 1.92 11.35 5.42
N LEU A 224 2.67 11.76 6.44
CA LEU A 224 4.13 11.84 6.37
C LEU A 224 4.78 10.46 6.14
N PRO A 225 4.51 9.40 6.94
CA PRO A 225 5.06 8.07 6.69
C PRO A 225 4.74 7.55 5.28
N ASN A 226 3.51 7.76 4.80
CA ASN A 226 3.11 7.30 3.48
C ASN A 226 3.82 8.10 2.36
N LEU A 227 3.92 9.43 2.47
CA LEU A 227 4.67 10.25 1.52
C LEU A 227 6.16 9.89 1.48
N VAL A 228 6.78 9.65 2.64
CA VAL A 228 8.18 9.19 2.69
C VAL A 228 8.31 7.83 2.01
N ALA A 229 7.40 6.88 2.26
CA ALA A 229 7.41 5.59 1.57
C ALA A 229 7.26 5.72 0.04
N VAL A 230 6.44 6.66 -0.45
CA VAL A 230 6.34 7.01 -1.89
C VAL A 230 7.69 7.51 -2.41
N CYS A 231 8.30 8.49 -1.74
CA CYS A 231 9.57 9.11 -2.14
C CYS A 231 10.70 8.07 -2.19
N LEU A 232 10.86 7.28 -1.12
CA LEU A 232 11.89 6.25 -1.05
C LEU A 232 11.74 5.26 -2.20
N ALA A 233 10.54 4.71 -2.41
CA ALA A 233 10.32 3.75 -3.48
C ALA A 233 10.58 4.34 -4.89
N ALA A 234 10.27 5.63 -5.11
CA ALA A 234 10.55 6.29 -6.38
C ALA A 234 12.06 6.51 -6.59
N ILE A 235 12.76 6.95 -5.55
CA ILE A 235 14.21 7.11 -5.57
C ILE A 235 14.88 5.76 -5.83
N TYR A 236 14.50 4.68 -5.14
CA TYR A 236 15.00 3.33 -5.41
C TYR A 236 14.80 2.91 -6.86
N SER A 237 13.62 3.19 -7.45
CA SER A 237 13.35 2.83 -8.84
C SER A 237 14.28 3.54 -9.84
N CYS A 238 14.76 4.74 -9.52
CA CYS A 238 15.71 5.47 -10.36
C CYS A 238 17.06 4.76 -10.47
N TYR A 239 17.45 3.96 -9.47
CA TYR A 239 18.73 3.26 -9.42
C TYR A 239 18.58 1.74 -9.62
N GLU A 240 17.39 1.24 -9.94
CA GLU A 240 17.13 -0.21 -10.02
C GLU A 240 18.05 -0.92 -11.00
N GLU A 241 18.37 -0.32 -12.15
CA GLU A 241 19.31 -0.89 -13.13
C GLU A 241 20.73 -1.06 -12.55
N PHE A 242 21.21 -0.06 -11.81
CA PHE A 242 22.54 -0.10 -11.18
C PHE A 242 22.59 -1.12 -10.03
N ILE A 243 21.55 -1.17 -9.21
CA ILE A 243 21.39 -2.16 -8.13
C ILE A 243 21.45 -3.58 -8.73
N ASN A 244 20.62 -3.84 -9.75
CA ASN A 244 20.55 -5.14 -10.42
C ASN A 244 21.87 -5.52 -11.12
N SER A 245 22.62 -4.54 -11.63
CA SER A 245 23.92 -4.77 -12.28
C SER A 245 24.99 -5.28 -11.31
N ARG A 246 24.95 -4.81 -10.05
CA ARG A 246 25.87 -5.23 -8.97
C ARG A 246 25.44 -6.57 -8.35
N ASP A 247 24.14 -6.83 -8.28
CA ASP A 247 23.54 -8.04 -7.72
C ASP A 247 23.60 -9.28 -8.64
N ASN A 248 24.21 -9.20 -9.83
CA ASN A 248 24.46 -10.35 -10.70
C ASN A 248 25.66 -11.25 -10.24
N SER A 249 26.15 -11.06 -9.01
CA SER A 249 26.91 -12.08 -8.28
C SER A 249 25.94 -13.16 -7.74
N PRO A 250 26.20 -14.46 -7.91
CA PRO A 250 25.19 -15.54 -7.85
C PRO A 250 24.53 -15.83 -6.48
N SER A 251 24.73 -15.03 -5.43
CA SER A 251 24.39 -15.40 -4.04
C SER A 251 23.16 -14.73 -3.42
N LEU A 252 22.40 -13.86 -4.11
CA LEU A 252 21.25 -13.15 -3.49
C LEU A 252 19.91 -13.19 -4.25
N LYS A 253 19.81 -13.91 -5.37
CA LYS A 253 18.51 -14.20 -6.02
C LYS A 253 17.52 -14.93 -5.09
N GLU A 254 18.01 -15.55 -4.02
CA GLU A 254 17.19 -16.27 -3.03
C GLU A 254 16.55 -15.35 -1.98
N ILE A 255 17.15 -14.19 -1.64
CA ILE A 255 16.55 -13.25 -0.66
C ILE A 255 15.46 -12.39 -1.31
N ARG A 256 15.63 -12.02 -2.59
CA ARG A 256 14.58 -11.33 -3.37
C ARG A 256 13.36 -12.23 -3.66
N ASN A 257 13.56 -13.54 -3.70
CA ASN A 257 12.50 -14.55 -3.85
C ASN A 257 11.95 -15.10 -2.52
N GLY A 258 12.49 -14.68 -1.37
CA GLY A 258 12.05 -15.11 -0.04
C GLY A 258 10.69 -14.55 0.41
N CYS A 259 10.14 -13.56 -0.28
CA CYS A 259 8.73 -13.15 -0.15
C CYS A 259 7.81 -13.89 -1.15
N GLN A 260 8.32 -14.92 -1.83
CA GLN A 260 7.61 -15.67 -2.86
C GLN A 260 7.90 -17.17 -2.75
N GLN A 261 7.76 -17.76 -1.55
CA GLN A 261 7.40 -19.18 -1.41
C GLN A 261 5.89 -19.26 -1.27
N GLN A 262 5.20 -19.56 -2.36
CA GLN A 262 4.69 -20.90 -2.65
C GLN A 262 3.76 -21.42 -1.54
N CYS A 263 2.48 -21.07 -1.67
CA CYS A 263 1.44 -22.07 -1.39
C CYS A 263 1.76 -23.30 -2.24
N ASP A 264 2.37 -24.32 -1.64
CA ASP A 264 2.48 -25.64 -2.22
C ASP A 264 1.08 -26.19 -2.48
N ARG A 265 0.62 -26.01 -3.71
CA ARG A 265 -0.30 -26.94 -4.36
C ARG A 265 0.45 -28.27 -4.48
N LYS A 266 0.12 -29.23 -3.61
CA LYS A 266 0.47 -30.63 -3.83
C LYS A 266 0.08 -31.04 -5.26
N PRO A 267 0.97 -31.71 -6.02
CA PRO A 267 0.62 -32.23 -7.34
C PRO A 267 -0.35 -33.42 -7.21
N ASN A 268 -1.35 -33.43 -8.10
CA ASN A 268 -2.27 -34.54 -8.29
C ASN A 268 -1.49 -35.81 -8.68
N LEU A 269 -1.64 -36.88 -7.89
CA LEU A 269 -1.31 -38.24 -8.33
C LEU A 269 -2.43 -38.81 -9.21
N PRO A 270 -2.12 -39.67 -10.20
CA PRO A 270 -3.09 -40.19 -11.14
C PRO A 270 -3.93 -41.34 -10.56
N LEU A 271 -5.18 -41.41 -11.03
CA LEU A 271 -6.19 -42.45 -10.74
C LEU A 271 -5.76 -43.86 -11.16
N ARG A 272 -5.97 -44.85 -10.27
CA ARG A 272 -6.61 -46.15 -10.62
C ARG A 272 -7.05 -46.98 -9.39
N LEU A 273 -8.36 -47.17 -9.28
CA LEU A 273 -9.13 -48.42 -9.08
C LEU A 273 -9.00 -49.28 -7.78
N LEU A 274 -10.15 -49.33 -7.06
CA LEU A 274 -10.92 -50.51 -6.57
C LEU A 274 -11.00 -50.81 -5.04
N HIS A 275 -12.27 -50.78 -4.55
CA HIS A 275 -12.89 -51.52 -3.43
C HIS A 275 -12.38 -51.24 -1.99
N THR A 276 -13.14 -51.22 -0.88
CA THR A 276 -14.55 -51.48 -0.48
C THR A 276 -14.71 -50.89 0.96
N SER A 277 -15.93 -50.52 1.36
CA SER A 277 -16.38 -49.99 2.68
C SER A 277 -16.12 -50.92 3.90
N PRO A 278 -16.68 -50.68 5.12
CA PRO A 278 -17.02 -49.46 5.90
C PRO A 278 -16.43 -49.52 7.35
N ASP A 279 -16.62 -48.48 8.18
CA ASP A 279 -17.16 -48.56 9.57
C ASP A 279 -16.69 -47.50 10.61
N LEU A 280 -17.69 -47.07 11.41
CA LEU A 280 -17.69 -46.67 12.84
C LEU A 280 -17.32 -45.24 13.33
N VAL A 281 -18.38 -44.54 13.80
CA VAL A 281 -18.60 -44.01 15.18
C VAL A 281 -17.97 -42.68 15.63
N SER A 282 -18.89 -41.70 15.80
CA SER A 282 -19.17 -40.83 16.97
C SER A 282 -18.05 -40.06 17.70
N GLN A 283 -18.20 -38.74 17.85
CA GLN A 283 -18.65 -38.10 19.11
C GLN A 283 -18.72 -36.55 19.04
N GLU A 284 -19.76 -36.01 19.69
CA GLU A 284 -20.08 -34.60 19.94
C GLU A 284 -19.32 -34.02 21.15
N ALA A 285 -19.17 -32.68 21.21
CA ALA A 285 -19.34 -31.80 22.41
C ALA A 285 -19.04 -30.32 22.03
N THR A 286 -20.04 -29.42 21.89
CA THR A 286 -20.61 -28.46 22.88
C THR A 286 -19.62 -27.49 23.56
N LEU A 287 -19.63 -26.20 23.16
CA LEU A 287 -20.25 -25.01 23.80
C LEU A 287 -19.44 -24.36 24.96
N THR A 288 -19.13 -23.06 24.85
CA THR A 288 -19.57 -21.99 25.80
C THR A 288 -19.01 -20.59 25.47
N GLU A 289 -19.89 -19.59 25.59
CA GLU A 289 -19.66 -18.14 25.48
C GLU A 289 -18.93 -17.56 26.72
N SER A 290 -18.26 -16.40 26.58
CA SER A 290 -18.42 -15.30 27.57
C SER A 290 -17.88 -13.93 27.10
N ARG A 291 -18.52 -12.91 27.67
CA ARG A 291 -18.60 -11.47 27.40
C ARG A 291 -17.34 -10.59 27.56
N LEU A 292 -17.43 -9.47 26.84
CA LEU A 292 -16.74 -8.17 26.78
C LEU A 292 -16.33 -7.41 28.08
N LYS A 293 -15.23 -6.64 27.92
CA LYS A 293 -14.92 -5.21 28.30
C LYS A 293 -13.67 -4.98 29.21
N PRO A 294 -13.12 -3.75 29.34
CA PRO A 294 -12.02 -3.18 28.54
C PRO A 294 -10.78 -2.83 29.41
N VAL A 295 -9.58 -2.68 28.83
CA VAL A 295 -8.38 -2.27 29.61
C VAL A 295 -7.74 -1.01 29.03
N ILE A 296 -7.69 0.00 29.89
CA ILE A 296 -6.96 1.26 29.81
C ILE A 296 -5.46 0.95 29.80
N VAL A 297 -4.69 1.51 28.87
CA VAL A 297 -3.23 1.43 28.88
C VAL A 297 -2.66 2.81 29.19
N THR A 298 -2.17 2.94 30.42
CA THR A 298 -1.33 4.04 30.90
C THR A 298 0.09 3.90 30.37
N SER A 299 0.73 5.05 30.14
CA SER A 299 2.11 5.25 29.70
C SER A 299 3.14 4.48 30.52
N SER A 300 4.15 3.93 29.85
CA SER A 300 5.40 3.48 30.47
C SER A 300 6.57 4.31 29.94
N GLU A 301 7.07 5.18 30.79
CA GLU A 301 8.40 5.80 30.69
C GLU A 301 9.48 4.71 30.80
N ILE A 302 10.47 4.74 29.91
CA ILE A 302 11.64 3.86 29.98
C ILE A 302 12.81 4.69 30.51
N HIS A 303 13.18 4.43 31.77
CA HIS A 303 14.42 4.90 32.37
C HIS A 303 15.62 4.15 31.76
N VAL A 304 16.68 4.89 31.40
CA VAL A 304 17.97 4.35 30.97
C VAL A 304 18.94 4.45 32.15
N GLU A 305 19.32 3.33 32.75
CA GLU A 305 20.44 3.26 33.69
C GLU A 305 21.75 3.03 32.92
N VAL A 306 22.70 3.94 33.11
CA VAL A 306 24.08 3.86 32.60
C VAL A 306 24.93 3.16 33.65
N GLU A 307 25.31 1.90 33.43
CA GLU A 307 26.28 1.21 34.29
C GLU A 307 27.73 1.58 33.94
N ARG A 308 28.47 1.95 34.98
CA ARG A 308 29.90 2.27 34.98
C ARG A 308 30.75 0.99 34.95
N ASN A 309 31.74 0.96 34.05
CA ASN A 309 32.78 -0.05 33.97
C ASN A 309 33.59 -0.19 35.27
N ASN A 310 33.88 -1.43 35.67
CA ASN A 310 35.01 -1.79 36.53
C ASN A 310 35.78 -2.98 35.94
N THR A 311 37.10 -2.85 35.94
CA THR A 311 38.11 -3.71 35.32
C THR A 311 38.36 -4.99 36.12
N ALA A 312 38.42 -6.15 35.46
CA ALA A 312 39.19 -7.30 35.94
C ALA A 312 39.60 -8.23 34.77
N ASN A 313 40.90 -8.54 34.73
CA ASN A 313 41.58 -9.43 33.79
C ASN A 313 40.93 -10.82 33.67
N GLN A 314 40.61 -11.26 32.45
CA GLN A 314 40.75 -12.66 32.06
C GLN A 314 41.27 -12.77 30.62
N LYS A 315 42.39 -13.49 30.52
CA LYS A 315 43.10 -13.84 29.29
C LYS A 315 42.48 -15.14 28.78
N MET A 316 41.68 -15.09 27.71
CA MET A 316 41.33 -16.27 26.93
C MET A 316 41.37 -15.96 25.44
N THR A 317 42.14 -16.78 24.74
CA THR A 317 42.23 -16.93 23.29
C THR A 317 40.88 -17.27 22.68
N ALA A 318 40.40 -16.45 21.75
CA ALA A 318 39.31 -16.83 20.85
C ALA A 318 39.52 -16.17 19.47
N ASN A 319 39.44 -17.00 18.43
CA ASN A 319 39.41 -16.60 17.04
C ASN A 319 38.39 -15.48 16.81
N VAL A 320 38.87 -14.35 16.29
CA VAL A 320 38.03 -13.25 15.82
C VAL A 320 37.49 -13.63 14.44
N GLY A 321 36.36 -14.33 14.41
CA GLY A 321 35.47 -14.32 13.26
C GLY A 321 34.65 -13.03 13.32
N ASN A 322 35.16 -11.96 12.69
CA ASN A 322 34.44 -10.70 12.62
C ASN A 322 33.41 -10.77 11.49
N ASP A 323 32.22 -11.33 11.76
CA ASP A 323 31.04 -11.24 10.89
C ASP A 323 30.41 -9.83 10.98
N SER A 324 31.26 -8.79 10.90
CA SER A 324 30.82 -7.41 10.81
C SER A 324 30.52 -7.08 9.35
N GLU A 325 29.24 -6.98 9.01
CA GLU A 325 28.78 -6.46 7.72
C GLU A 325 29.48 -5.12 7.43
N PRO A 326 30.17 -4.95 6.28
CA PRO A 326 31.08 -3.83 6.04
C PRO A 326 30.36 -2.47 6.17
N ASN A 327 31.08 -1.44 6.64
CA ASN A 327 30.53 -0.08 6.73
C ASN A 327 30.08 0.42 5.36
N LEU A 328 29.08 1.31 5.34
CA LEU A 328 28.50 1.86 4.11
C LEU A 328 29.55 2.62 3.31
N ILE A 329 30.35 3.43 3.99
CA ILE A 329 31.46 4.19 3.40
C ILE A 329 32.54 3.24 2.87
N ASP A 330 32.92 2.20 3.62
CA ASP A 330 33.87 1.20 3.13
C ASP A 330 33.36 0.49 1.86
N CYS A 331 32.05 0.19 1.78
CA CYS A 331 31.45 -0.36 0.57
C CYS A 331 31.51 0.59 -0.63
N LEU A 332 31.44 1.90 -0.39
CA LEU A 332 31.52 2.93 -1.42
C LEU A 332 32.97 3.18 -1.87
N MET A 333 33.94 2.99 -0.96
CA MET A 333 35.36 3.30 -1.18
C MET A 333 36.22 2.11 -1.64
N VAL A 334 35.86 0.85 -1.34
CA VAL A 334 36.75 -0.34 -1.51
C VAL A 334 36.57 -1.09 -2.84
N SER A 335 35.61 -0.73 -3.70
CA SER A 335 35.50 -1.38 -5.02
C SER A 335 36.58 -0.87 -5.98
N PRO A 336 37.54 -1.70 -6.45
CA PRO A 336 38.58 -1.28 -7.41
C PRO A 336 38.01 -0.95 -8.80
N THR A 337 36.72 -1.21 -9.01
CA THR A 337 35.93 -0.81 -10.18
C THR A 337 35.13 0.49 -9.96
N CYS A 338 35.14 1.07 -8.76
CA CYS A 338 34.33 2.24 -8.39
C CYS A 338 35.12 3.56 -8.39
N SER A 339 36.40 3.55 -8.77
CA SER A 339 37.16 4.79 -8.96
C SER A 339 36.71 5.61 -10.18
N THR A 340 35.72 5.16 -10.97
CA THR A 340 35.08 5.93 -12.05
C THR A 340 33.73 5.30 -12.48
N MET A 341 32.81 5.00 -11.56
CA MET A 341 31.40 4.85 -11.98
C MET A 341 30.74 6.22 -11.92
N SER A 342 30.79 6.96 -13.03
CA SER A 342 29.89 8.09 -13.23
C SER A 342 28.47 7.51 -13.35
N ILE A 343 27.69 7.63 -12.27
CA ILE A 343 26.28 7.23 -12.30
C ILE A 343 25.56 8.25 -13.17
N GLU A 344 25.23 7.85 -14.39
CA GLU A 344 24.45 8.65 -15.33
C GLU A 344 23.03 8.10 -15.38
N LEU A 345 22.09 8.81 -14.76
CA LEU A 345 20.68 8.47 -14.83
C LEU A 345 20.12 8.84 -16.22
N SER A 346 19.15 8.06 -16.70
CA SER A 346 18.36 8.45 -17.86
C SER A 346 17.64 9.78 -17.58
N THR A 347 17.36 10.57 -18.61
CA THR A 347 16.65 11.86 -18.46
C THR A 347 15.32 11.73 -17.71
N GLN A 348 14.64 10.59 -17.87
CA GLN A 348 13.41 10.28 -17.16
C GLN A 348 13.67 9.99 -15.67
N ALA A 349 14.63 9.12 -15.36
CA ALA A 349 15.00 8.83 -13.97
C ALA A 349 15.49 10.09 -13.24
N ASP A 350 16.21 10.97 -13.95
CA ASP A 350 16.67 12.25 -13.42
C ASP A 350 15.53 13.20 -13.05
N ARG A 351 14.48 13.26 -13.87
CA ARG A 351 13.26 14.05 -13.58
C ARG A 351 12.49 13.48 -12.40
N ILE A 352 12.36 12.16 -12.33
CA ILE A 352 11.70 11.47 -11.22
C ILE A 352 12.47 11.74 -9.91
N LEU A 353 13.80 11.56 -9.93
CA LEU A 353 14.67 11.84 -8.80
C LEU A 353 14.50 13.27 -8.30
N GLY A 354 14.60 14.26 -9.20
CA GLY A 354 14.43 15.67 -8.85
C GLY A 354 13.05 15.95 -8.23
N CYS A 355 12.00 15.33 -8.75
CA CYS A 355 10.65 15.50 -8.21
C CYS A 355 10.53 15.03 -6.75
N TYR A 356 10.99 13.81 -6.47
CA TYR A 356 10.83 13.21 -5.14
C TYR A 356 11.84 13.73 -4.10
N VAL A 357 13.03 14.14 -4.52
CA VAL A 357 13.97 14.82 -3.61
C VAL A 357 13.44 16.20 -3.23
N GLU A 358 12.85 16.95 -4.17
CA GLU A 358 12.20 18.24 -3.86
C GLU A 358 11.03 18.07 -2.87
N ILE A 359 10.26 16.98 -2.98
CA ILE A 359 9.25 16.64 -1.97
C ILE A 359 9.90 16.44 -0.61
N LEU A 360 10.98 15.65 -0.49
CA LEU A 360 11.68 15.46 0.79
C LEU A 360 12.18 16.78 1.39
N LYS A 361 12.69 17.71 0.56
CA LYS A 361 13.06 19.06 1.02
C LYS A 361 11.87 19.81 1.60
N MET A 362 10.73 19.84 0.90
CA MET A 362 9.51 20.44 1.44
C MET A 362 9.06 19.80 2.75
N LEU A 363 9.13 18.47 2.87
CA LEU A 363 8.76 17.77 4.10
C LEU A 363 9.65 18.21 5.28
N SER A 364 10.93 18.48 5.03
CA SER A 364 11.90 18.93 6.05
C SER A 364 11.71 20.38 6.51
N ASP A 365 11.01 21.20 5.72
CA ASP A 365 10.72 22.59 6.08
C ASP A 365 9.62 22.70 7.14
N TYR A 366 8.67 21.76 7.15
CA TYR A 366 7.60 21.70 8.15
C TYR A 366 8.14 21.31 9.52
N ASP A 367 8.02 22.23 10.48
CA ASP A 367 8.59 22.07 11.82
C ASP A 367 7.99 20.90 12.61
N ASP A 368 6.72 20.62 12.41
CA ASP A 368 5.97 19.51 13.03
C ASP A 368 6.22 18.15 12.36
N TRP A 369 6.59 18.13 11.07
CA TRP A 369 7.00 16.90 10.37
C TRP A 369 8.47 16.54 10.58
N ARG A 370 9.33 17.53 10.83
CA ARG A 370 10.78 17.33 10.88
C ARG A 370 11.24 16.19 11.80
N PRO A 371 10.73 16.03 13.05
CA PRO A 371 11.16 14.94 13.92
C PRO A 371 10.80 13.55 13.40
N ALA A 372 9.59 13.39 12.91
CA ALA A 372 9.14 12.13 12.34
C ALA A 372 9.86 11.84 11.01
N LEU A 373 10.14 12.85 10.19
CA LEU A 373 10.91 12.70 8.96
C LEU A 373 12.35 12.25 9.26
N ALA A 374 13.04 12.89 10.21
CA ALA A 374 14.39 12.53 10.62
C ALA A 374 14.45 11.08 11.10
N SER A 375 13.47 10.66 11.91
CA SER A 375 13.32 9.27 12.36
C SER A 375 13.09 8.30 11.20
N LEU A 376 12.25 8.65 10.22
CA LEU A 376 11.98 7.82 9.04
C LEU A 376 13.17 7.70 8.09
N LEU A 377 14.08 8.67 8.12
CA LEU A 377 15.35 8.66 7.37
C LEU A 377 16.51 8.09 8.20
N GLN A 378 16.22 7.42 9.33
CA GLN A 378 17.20 6.74 10.16
C GLN A 378 16.78 5.26 10.40
N PRO A 379 17.61 4.26 10.06
CA PRO A 379 18.91 4.36 9.39
C PRO A 379 18.78 4.88 7.94
N ILE A 380 19.90 5.27 7.32
CA ILE A 380 19.94 5.78 5.94
C ILE A 380 19.19 4.84 4.98
N PRO A 381 18.01 5.22 4.46
CA PRO A 381 17.12 4.31 3.74
C PRO A 381 17.28 4.43 2.22
N PHE A 382 18.50 4.65 1.73
CA PHE A 382 18.78 4.86 0.31
C PHE A 382 19.76 3.80 -0.22
N PRO A 383 19.65 3.42 -1.50
CA PRO A 383 20.60 2.48 -2.09
C PRO A 383 22.01 3.08 -2.13
N LYS A 384 23.03 2.23 -2.06
CA LYS A 384 24.44 2.64 -2.08
C LYS A 384 24.77 3.45 -3.34
N GLU A 385 24.14 3.09 -4.45
CA GLU A 385 24.24 3.75 -5.75
C GLU A 385 23.75 5.21 -5.65
N ALA A 386 22.64 5.47 -4.97
CA ALA A 386 22.18 6.85 -4.76
C ALA A 386 23.19 7.64 -3.92
N LEU A 387 23.73 7.04 -2.86
CA LEU A 387 24.71 7.69 -1.97
C LEU A 387 26.08 7.91 -2.64
N ALA A 388 26.39 7.18 -3.72
CA ALA A 388 27.55 7.42 -4.57
C ALA A 388 27.29 8.48 -5.67
N HIS A 389 26.03 8.84 -5.91
CA HIS A 389 25.65 9.78 -6.96
C HIS A 389 25.70 11.21 -6.42
N GLU A 390 26.71 11.98 -6.84
CA GLU A 390 26.98 13.36 -6.39
C GLU A 390 25.74 14.27 -6.46
N LYS A 391 24.98 14.22 -7.55
CA LYS A 391 23.77 15.02 -7.70
C LYS A 391 22.75 14.70 -6.62
N PHE A 392 22.56 13.43 -6.28
CA PHE A 392 21.61 13.04 -5.23
C PHE A 392 22.05 13.51 -3.85
N THR A 393 23.30 13.28 -3.48
CA THR A 393 23.82 13.68 -2.17
C THR A 393 23.80 15.20 -2.00
N LYS A 394 24.19 15.95 -3.04
CA LYS A 394 24.11 17.41 -3.06
C LYS A 394 22.68 17.93 -2.85
N GLU A 395 21.70 17.32 -3.50
CA GLU A 395 20.30 17.74 -3.35
C GLU A 395 19.72 17.33 -1.98
N LEU A 396 20.08 16.15 -1.47
CA LEU A 396 19.63 15.66 -0.16
C LEU A 396 20.25 16.43 1.01
N LYS A 397 21.43 17.02 0.81
CA LYS A 397 22.14 17.86 1.77
C LYS A 397 21.24 18.88 2.46
N TYR A 398 20.33 19.52 1.72
CA TYR A 398 19.37 20.47 2.28
C TYR A 398 18.54 19.85 3.42
N VAL A 399 17.99 18.65 3.20
CA VAL A 399 17.19 17.93 4.22
C VAL A 399 18.02 17.68 5.47
N ILE A 400 19.27 17.26 5.30
CA ILE A 400 20.18 16.96 6.41
C ILE A 400 20.59 18.23 7.15
N GLN A 401 20.78 19.35 6.44
CA GLN A 401 21.01 20.66 7.03
C GLN A 401 19.83 21.09 7.91
N ARG A 402 18.58 20.88 7.46
CA ARG A 402 17.39 21.17 8.30
C ARG A 402 17.37 20.35 9.58
N PHE A 403 17.90 19.12 9.57
CA PHE A 403 18.03 18.32 10.80
C PHE A 403 19.14 18.83 11.72
N ALA A 404 20.27 19.26 11.16
CA ALA A 404 21.39 19.82 11.91
C ALA A 404 21.07 21.16 12.58
N GLU A 405 20.24 21.99 11.92
CA GLU A 405 19.77 23.27 12.43
C GLU A 405 18.60 23.14 13.42
N ASP A 406 18.04 21.94 13.60
CA ASP A 406 16.90 21.74 14.49
C ASP A 406 17.34 21.80 15.97
N PRO A 407 16.68 22.59 16.82
CA PRO A 407 17.04 22.72 18.23
C PRO A 407 16.68 21.49 19.08
N ARG A 408 15.85 20.57 18.58
CA ARG A 408 15.38 19.41 19.34
C ARG A 408 16.42 18.29 19.25
N GLN A 409 16.87 17.82 20.43
CA GLN A 409 17.85 16.74 20.54
C GLN A 409 17.40 15.45 19.83
N GLU A 410 16.10 15.14 19.82
CA GLU A 410 15.58 13.96 19.12
C GLU A 410 15.85 13.98 17.62
N VAL A 411 15.75 15.16 16.98
CA VAL A 411 16.02 15.35 15.54
C VAL A 411 17.51 15.26 15.27
N HIS A 412 18.30 15.97 16.08
CA HIS A 412 19.75 16.00 15.94
C HIS A 412 20.37 14.62 16.13
N SER A 413 19.84 13.83 17.08
CA SER A 413 20.29 12.45 17.33
C SER A 413 20.09 11.52 16.13
N CYS A 414 19.15 11.84 15.22
CA CYS A 414 18.95 11.08 13.99
C CYS A 414 20.09 11.24 12.98
N LEU A 415 20.97 12.25 13.12
CA LEU A 415 22.17 12.40 12.30
C LEU A 415 23.21 11.32 12.59
N LEU A 416 23.23 10.80 13.82
CA LEU A 416 24.14 9.76 14.25
C LEU A 416 23.71 8.40 13.70
N SER A 417 24.61 7.42 13.79
CA SER A 417 24.27 6.05 13.44
C SER A 417 23.37 5.40 14.49
N VAL A 418 22.47 4.52 14.04
CA VAL A 418 21.55 3.79 14.93
C VAL A 418 22.29 2.79 15.83
N ARG A 419 23.43 2.28 15.36
CA ARG A 419 24.23 1.26 16.05
C ARG A 419 25.72 1.52 15.81
N ALA A 420 26.54 1.13 16.79
CA ALA A 420 27.99 1.16 16.65
C ALA A 420 28.45 0.33 15.44
N GLY A 421 29.39 0.86 14.65
CA GLY A 421 29.89 0.21 13.44
C GLY A 421 28.94 0.26 12.24
N LYS A 422 27.96 1.17 12.23
CA LYS A 422 27.21 1.55 11.04
C LYS A 422 27.39 3.05 10.79
N ASP A 423 27.34 3.44 9.52
CA ASP A 423 27.40 4.85 9.14
C ASP A 423 26.01 5.50 9.28
N GLY A 424 25.99 6.71 9.81
CA GLY A 424 24.87 7.63 9.80
C GLY A 424 25.15 8.83 8.91
N TRP A 425 24.22 9.80 8.92
CA TRP A 425 24.35 11.04 8.13
C TRP A 425 25.61 11.82 8.49
N PHE A 426 25.98 11.80 9.77
CA PHE A 426 27.19 12.43 10.30
C PHE A 426 28.46 11.91 9.62
N GLN A 427 28.62 10.59 9.49
CA GLN A 427 29.78 10.00 8.81
C GLN A 427 29.77 10.31 7.31
N LEU A 428 28.60 10.23 6.68
CA LEU A 428 28.45 10.42 5.23
C LEU A 428 28.90 11.82 4.75
N TYR A 429 28.54 12.87 5.51
CA TYR A 429 28.85 14.27 5.21
C TYR A 429 30.06 14.82 5.99
N SER A 430 30.80 13.99 6.72
CA SER A 430 32.03 14.41 7.40
C SER A 430 33.14 14.77 6.39
N PRO A 431 34.14 15.59 6.75
CA PRO A 431 35.29 15.86 5.89
C PRO A 431 35.98 14.56 5.43
N GLY A 432 36.07 14.35 4.12
CA GLY A 432 36.57 13.10 3.53
C GLY A 432 35.52 11.99 3.36
N GLY A 433 34.29 12.22 3.81
CA GLY A 433 33.12 11.40 3.53
C GLY A 433 32.63 11.57 2.09
N VAL A 434 31.98 10.53 1.56
CA VAL A 434 31.56 10.42 0.16
C VAL A 434 30.55 11.48 -0.30
N ALA A 435 29.83 12.11 0.63
CA ALA A 435 28.82 13.13 0.34
C ALA A 435 29.27 14.56 0.70
N CYS A 436 30.48 14.74 1.21
CA CYS A 436 31.01 16.05 1.59
C CYS A 436 31.44 16.82 0.34
N ASP A 437 30.64 17.81 -0.08
CA ASP A 437 30.87 18.64 -1.28
C ASP A 437 31.17 20.12 -0.98
N ASP A 438 31.32 20.48 0.30
CA ASP A 438 31.33 21.87 0.79
C ASP A 438 32.44 22.18 1.81
N ASP A 439 33.58 21.49 1.68
CA ASP A 439 34.72 21.67 2.58
C ASP A 439 34.35 21.47 4.08
N GLY A 440 33.25 20.76 4.38
CA GLY A 440 32.83 20.42 5.73
C GLY A 440 31.92 21.47 6.39
N GLU A 441 31.34 22.41 5.66
CA GLU A 441 30.39 23.40 6.20
C GLU A 441 29.18 22.74 6.86
N LEU A 442 28.52 21.80 6.18
CA LEU A 442 27.39 21.07 6.75
C LEU A 442 27.83 20.29 8.00
N PHE A 443 28.96 19.61 7.95
CA PHE A 443 29.49 18.89 9.11
C PHE A 443 29.71 19.81 10.32
N ALA A 444 30.27 21.01 10.10
CA ALA A 444 30.45 22.00 11.15
C ALA A 444 29.11 22.41 11.79
N SER A 445 28.03 22.48 11.01
CA SER A 445 26.69 22.73 11.54
C SER A 445 26.16 21.57 12.39
N MET A 446 26.45 20.32 12.00
CA MET A 446 26.07 19.13 12.78
C MET A 446 26.76 19.08 14.14
N VAL A 447 27.98 19.62 14.27
CA VAL A 447 28.76 19.59 15.52
C VAL A 447 28.45 20.79 16.44
N ARG A 448 27.73 21.82 15.95
CA ARG A 448 27.56 23.10 16.66
C ARG A 448 26.55 23.11 17.82
N VAL A 449 25.87 21.99 18.10
CA VAL A 449 24.74 21.91 19.05
C VAL A 449 25.15 21.36 20.40
#